data_AF-A0A969JJ48-F1
#
_entry.id   AF-A0A969JJ48-F1
#
_cell.length_a   1.000
_cell.length_b   1.000
_cell.length_c   1.000
_cell.angle_alpha   90.00
_cell.angle_beta   90.00
_cell.angle_gamma   90.00
#
_symmetry.space_group_name_H-M   'P 1'
#
loop_
_entity.id
_entity.type
_entity.pdbx_description
1 polymer ?
#
loop_
_entity_poly.entity_id
_entity_poly.type
_entity_poly.pdbx_seq_one_letter_code
_entity_poly.pdbx_strand_id
1 'polypeptide(L)'
;MDVDQTKVLKLAQQGNQQAIAVALNRHLMPKGAHIKIKHKGDCLQILLHTPQKAQQSTLIQMLRDQLLMMRPAGFASAKIYNPHPGKKQLASFMN
;
A
#
# COMPACT_ATOMS: atom_id res chain seq x y z
N MET A 1 4.92 -18.85 -11.34
CA MET A 1 3.50 -18.75 -10.96
C MET A 1 2.99 -17.44 -11.52
N ASP A 2 2.29 -17.48 -12.66
CA ASP A 2 1.63 -16.31 -13.23
C ASP A 2 0.53 -15.87 -12.27
N VAL A 3 0.78 -14.77 -11.57
CA VAL A 3 -0.23 -14.15 -10.74
C VAL A 3 -1.25 -13.56 -11.69
N ASP A 4 -2.40 -14.22 -11.84
CA ASP A 4 -3.51 -13.73 -12.64
C ASP A 4 -3.90 -12.33 -12.15
N GLN A 5 -3.49 -11.32 -12.92
CA GLN A 5 -3.59 -9.92 -12.56
C GLN A 5 -5.06 -9.49 -12.42
N THR A 6 -5.93 -10.08 -13.24
CA THR A 6 -7.36 -9.85 -13.20
C THR A 6 -7.95 -10.41 -11.92
N LYS A 7 -7.51 -11.62 -11.51
CA LYS A 7 -7.94 -12.22 -10.25
C LYS A 7 -7.47 -11.39 -9.04
N VAL A 8 -6.21 -10.95 -9.03
CA VAL A 8 -5.69 -10.10 -7.94
C VAL A 8 -6.44 -8.77 -7.88
N LEU A 9 -6.68 -8.13 -9.02
CA LEU A 9 -7.42 -6.87 -9.05
C LEU A 9 -8.83 -7.03 -8.48
N LYS A 10 -9.57 -8.08 -8.90
CA LYS A 10 -10.91 -8.37 -8.37
C LYS A 10 -10.91 -8.59 -6.87
N LEU A 11 -9.98 -9.38 -6.35
CA LEU A 11 -9.84 -9.62 -4.91
C LEU A 11 -9.49 -8.33 -4.17
N ALA A 12 -8.63 -7.49 -4.76
CA ALA A 12 -8.23 -6.23 -4.17
C ALA A 12 -9.41 -5.24 -4.10
N GLN A 13 -10.24 -5.19 -5.16
CA GLN A 13 -11.49 -4.43 -5.21
C GLN A 13 -12.50 -4.91 -4.15
N GLN A 14 -12.54 -6.19 -3.84
CA GLN A 14 -13.36 -6.77 -2.77
C GLN A 14 -12.85 -6.46 -1.36
N GLY A 15 -11.74 -5.74 -1.23
CA GLY A 15 -11.15 -5.40 0.05
C GLY A 15 -10.19 -6.45 0.60
N ASN A 16 -9.80 -7.46 -0.19
CA ASN A 16 -8.84 -8.46 0.24
C ASN A 16 -7.47 -7.81 0.48
N GLN A 17 -7.05 -7.72 1.74
CA GLN A 17 -5.84 -7.03 2.16
C GLN A 17 -4.58 -7.56 1.45
N GLN A 18 -4.46 -8.88 1.27
CA GLN A 18 -3.31 -9.47 0.60
C GLN A 18 -3.29 -9.13 -0.88
N ALA A 19 -4.44 -9.16 -1.55
CA ALA A 19 -4.54 -8.81 -2.95
C ALA A 19 -4.23 -7.32 -3.20
N ILE A 20 -4.71 -6.42 -2.32
CA ILE A 20 -4.34 -4.99 -2.36
C ILE A 20 -2.82 -4.84 -2.20
N ALA A 21 -2.21 -5.56 -1.25
CA ALA A 21 -0.78 -5.50 -1.03
C ALA A 21 0.02 -5.98 -2.26
N VAL A 22 -0.41 -7.07 -2.88
CA VAL A 22 0.23 -7.60 -4.10
C VAL A 22 0.08 -6.61 -5.26
N ALA A 23 -1.13 -6.07 -5.48
CA ALA A 23 -1.41 -5.13 -6.56
C ALA A 23 -0.53 -3.87 -6.44
N LEU A 24 -0.46 -3.26 -5.26
CA LEU A 24 0.33 -2.05 -5.03
C LEU A 24 1.84 -2.33 -5.03
N ASN A 25 2.29 -3.42 -4.39
CA ASN A 25 3.72 -3.76 -4.37
C ASN A 25 4.29 -4.01 -5.76
N ARG A 26 3.48 -4.50 -6.70
CA ARG A 26 3.91 -4.73 -8.07
C ARG A 26 4.48 -3.48 -8.76
N HIS A 27 3.92 -2.31 -8.48
CA HIS A 27 4.40 -1.05 -9.05
C HIS A 27 5.58 -0.45 -8.27
N LEU A 28 5.74 -0.84 -7.01
CA LEU A 28 6.75 -0.35 -6.09
C LEU A 28 8.06 -1.13 -6.16
N MET A 29 7.99 -2.46 -6.27
CA MET A 29 9.15 -3.36 -6.26
C MET A 29 10.16 -3.04 -7.37
N PRO A 30 9.77 -2.74 -8.63
CA PRO A 30 10.71 -2.31 -9.67
C PRO A 30 11.42 -0.99 -9.35
N LYS A 31 10.87 -0.18 -8.44
CA LYS A 31 11.44 1.10 -7.99
C LYS A 31 12.25 0.94 -6.70
N GLY A 32 12.48 -0.30 -6.24
CA GLY A 32 13.15 -0.61 -4.98
C GLY A 32 12.34 -0.25 -3.72
N ALA A 33 11.07 0.08 -3.88
CA ALA A 33 10.16 0.37 -2.79
C ALA A 33 9.23 -0.82 -2.51
N HIS A 34 8.70 -0.89 -1.31
CA HIS A 34 7.67 -1.88 -0.97
C HIS A 34 6.73 -1.32 0.09
N ILE A 35 5.58 -1.94 0.24
CA ILE A 35 4.60 -1.59 1.26
C ILE A 35 4.24 -2.79 2.13
N LYS A 36 3.78 -2.48 3.34
CA LYS A 36 3.00 -3.39 4.18
C LYS A 36 1.61 -2.80 4.39
N ILE A 37 0.59 -3.65 4.42
CA ILE A 37 -0.78 -3.22 4.63
C ILE A 37 -1.30 -3.83 5.92
N LYS A 38 -2.07 -3.03 6.67
CA LYS A 38 -2.88 -3.46 7.80
C LYS A 38 -4.27 -2.84 7.71
N HIS A 39 -5.24 -3.56 8.22
CA HIS A 39 -6.59 -3.08 8.44
C HIS A 39 -6.77 -2.74 9.92
N LYS A 40 -7.32 -1.56 10.24
CA LYS A 40 -7.61 -1.15 11.62
C LYS A 40 -8.91 -0.34 11.67
N GLY A 41 -9.99 -0.95 12.16
CA GLY A 41 -11.35 -0.42 11.95
C GLY A 41 -11.58 -0.20 10.47
N ASP A 42 -12.36 0.79 10.05
CA ASP A 42 -12.63 1.04 8.63
C ASP A 42 -11.48 1.76 7.88
N CYS A 43 -10.23 1.61 8.35
CA CYS A 43 -9.05 2.29 7.81
C CYS A 43 -8.03 1.31 7.26
N LEU A 44 -7.69 1.49 5.98
CA LEU A 44 -6.59 0.80 5.31
C LEU A 44 -5.27 1.54 5.63
N GLN A 45 -4.44 0.94 6.47
CA GLN A 45 -3.14 1.47 6.82
C GLN A 45 -2.06 0.88 5.92
N ILE A 46 -1.30 1.74 5.28
CA ILE A 46 -0.25 1.38 4.33
C ILE A 46 1.07 1.93 4.85
N LEU A 47 2.02 1.06 5.12
CA LEU A 47 3.39 1.42 5.47
C LEU A 47 4.26 1.36 4.23
N LEU A 48 4.64 2.50 3.68
CA LEU A 48 5.54 2.62 2.55
C LEU A 48 7.00 2.65 3.03
N HIS A 49 7.77 1.67 2.57
CA HIS A 49 9.22 1.63 2.68
C HIS A 49 9.83 2.09 1.35
N THR A 50 10.48 3.25 1.37
CA THR A 50 11.18 3.82 0.22
C THR A 50 12.69 3.92 0.50
N PRO A 51 13.56 3.61 -0.47
CA PRO A 51 15.01 3.74 -0.31
C PRO A 51 15.44 5.20 -0.27
N GLN A 52 14.73 6.10 -0.97
CA GLN A 52 15.11 7.51 -1.10
C GLN A 52 13.94 8.44 -0.76
N LYS A 53 14.25 9.54 -0.06
CA LYS A 53 13.27 10.56 0.32
C LYS A 53 12.73 11.34 -0.89
N ALA A 54 13.56 11.58 -1.90
CA ALA A 54 13.16 12.31 -3.11
C ALA A 54 12.01 11.62 -3.87
N GLN A 55 11.93 10.29 -3.78
CA GLN A 55 10.91 9.49 -4.46
C GLN A 55 9.59 9.41 -3.66
N GLN A 56 9.59 9.84 -2.39
CA GLN A 56 8.46 9.66 -1.48
C GLN A 56 7.16 10.26 -2.02
N SER A 57 7.17 11.53 -2.44
CA SER A 57 5.96 12.21 -2.92
C SER A 57 5.39 11.54 -4.16
N THR A 58 6.25 11.14 -5.11
CA THR A 58 5.85 10.46 -6.33
C THR A 58 5.24 9.09 -6.05
N LEU A 59 5.84 8.32 -5.13
CA LEU A 59 5.31 7.00 -4.74
C LEU A 59 4.00 7.12 -3.97
N ILE A 60 3.86 8.12 -3.09
CA ILE A 60 2.61 8.38 -2.38
C ILE A 60 1.49 8.76 -3.37
N GLN A 61 1.79 9.62 -4.34
CA GLN A 61 0.81 9.99 -5.36
C GLN A 61 0.40 8.77 -6.19
N MET A 62 1.35 7.96 -6.63
CA MET A 62 1.08 6.71 -7.37
C MET A 62 0.20 5.75 -6.56
N LEU A 63 0.49 5.56 -5.26
CA LEU A 63 -0.33 4.74 -4.37
C LEU A 63 -1.75 5.29 -4.25
N ARG A 64 -1.90 6.61 -4.13
CA ARG A 64 -3.21 7.28 -4.07
C ARG A 64 -4.00 7.03 -5.35
N ASP A 65 -3.39 7.21 -6.52
CA ASP A 65 -4.05 7.01 -7.81
C ASP A 65 -4.49 5.56 -7.99
N GLN A 66 -3.65 4.59 -7.59
CA GLN A 66 -4.00 3.18 -7.62
C GLN A 66 -5.15 2.82 -6.68
N LEU A 67 -5.16 3.37 -5.46
CA LEU A 67 -6.26 3.17 -4.52
C LEU A 67 -7.57 3.77 -5.02
N LEU A 68 -7.52 4.95 -5.65
CA LEU A 68 -8.69 5.60 -6.25
C LEU A 68 -9.23 4.85 -7.46
N MET A 69 -8.35 4.22 -8.25
CA MET A 69 -8.72 3.37 -9.38
C MET A 69 -9.31 2.04 -8.91
N MET A 70 -8.72 1.44 -7.88
CA MET A 70 -9.14 0.15 -7.33
C MET A 70 -10.41 0.27 -6.50
N ARG A 71 -10.59 1.33 -5.72
CA ARG A 71 -11.72 1.51 -4.78
C ARG A 71 -12.00 0.25 -3.95
N PRO A 72 -11.04 -0.21 -3.13
CA PRO A 72 -11.23 -1.40 -2.32
C PRO A 72 -12.42 -1.23 -1.37
N ALA A 73 -13.36 -2.18 -1.41
CA ALA A 73 -14.51 -2.21 -0.52
C ALA A 73 -14.08 -2.45 0.94
N GLY A 74 -14.94 -2.03 1.89
CA GLY A 74 -14.72 -2.28 3.32
C GLY A 74 -13.76 -1.30 4.01
N PHE A 75 -13.32 -0.22 3.34
CA PHE A 75 -12.52 0.83 3.96
C PHE A 75 -13.14 2.20 3.71
N ALA A 76 -13.41 2.95 4.78
CA ALA A 76 -13.85 4.34 4.71
C ALA A 76 -12.70 5.31 4.43
N SER A 77 -11.46 4.93 4.79
CA SER A 77 -10.28 5.77 4.57
C SER A 77 -9.02 4.94 4.37
N ALA A 78 -8.00 5.55 3.74
CA ALA A 78 -6.67 4.98 3.66
C ALA A 78 -5.64 5.95 4.25
N LYS A 79 -4.72 5.44 5.07
CA LYS A 79 -3.61 6.21 5.67
C LYS A 79 -2.29 5.64 5.21
N ILE A 80 -1.46 6.49 4.61
CA ILE A 80 -0.12 6.11 4.15
C ILE A 80 0.91 6.64 5.15
N TYR A 81 1.63 5.73 5.78
CA TYR A 81 2.75 5.98 6.67
C TYR A 81 4.03 5.76 5.89
N ASN A 82 4.97 6.70 5.96
CA ASN A 82 6.31 6.52 5.40
C ASN A 82 7.34 6.93 6.46
N PRO A 83 7.73 6.00 7.34
CA PRO A 83 8.73 6.27 8.36
C PRO A 83 10.07 6.43 7.68
N HIS A 84 10.71 7.57 7.90
CA HIS A 84 12.10 7.73 7.51
C HIS A 84 12.98 6.69 8.23
N PRO A 85 13.91 6.00 7.54
CA PRO A 85 14.90 5.17 8.22
C PRO A 85 15.67 6.07 9.19
N GLY A 86 15.36 5.98 10.49
CA GLY A 86 15.90 6.85 11.54
C GLY A 86 14.87 7.46 12.49
N LYS A 87 13.56 7.38 12.25
CA LYS A 87 12.53 7.86 13.21
C LYS A 87 11.59 6.75 13.68
N LYS A 88 11.24 6.77 14.98
CA LYS A 88 10.33 5.86 15.75
C LYS A 88 8.90 5.70 15.20
N GLN A 89 8.62 6.09 13.96
CA GLN A 89 7.29 6.04 13.38
C GLN A 89 6.86 4.61 12.99
N LEU A 90 7.79 3.64 12.98
CA LEU A 90 7.50 2.21 12.85
C LEU A 90 6.60 1.69 13.99
N ALA A 91 6.72 2.24 15.20
CA ALA A 91 6.02 1.76 16.39
C ALA A 91 4.49 1.87 16.27
N SER A 92 3.97 2.90 15.58
CA SER A 92 2.53 3.11 15.46
C SER A 92 1.86 2.17 14.45
N PHE A 93 2.62 1.61 13.50
CA PHE A 93 2.14 0.56 12.58
C PHE A 93 2.26 -0.84 13.22
N MET A 94 3.14 -1.04 14.20
CA MET A 94 3.37 -2.34 14.83
C MET A 94 2.36 -2.68 15.95
N ASN A 95 1.52 -1.74 16.36
CA ASN A 95 0.66 -1.83 17.55
C ASN A 95 -0.84 -1.87 17.28
#